data_AF-A0A0Q5PA93-F1
#
_entry.id   AF-A0A0Q5PA93-F1
#
_cell.length_a   1.000
_cell.length_b   1.000
_cell.length_c   1.000
_cell.angle_alpha   90.00
_cell.angle_beta   90.00
_cell.angle_gamma   90.00
#
_symmetry.space_group_name_H-M   'P 1'
#
loop_
_entity.id
_entity.type
_entity.pdbx_description
1 polymer ?
#
loop_
_entity_poly.entity_id
_entity_poly.type
_entity_poly.pdbx_seq_one_letter_code
_entity_poly.pdbx_strand_id
1 'polypeptide(L)'
;MAKERLISAVIHDDGSLHFSSVMSLADESVAVCYTIPDRIIPVIFVPGVMGSNRATDESDNSQSAWLLNSTNRIQPWMTKGALTRRNTLDPTKTKIAQNVKGSFLEYKA
;
A
#
# COMPACT_ATOMS: atom_id res chain seq x y z
N MET A 1 -6.34 33.99 24.77
CA MET A 1 -6.28 32.64 24.19
C MET A 1 -5.59 31.77 25.22
N ALA A 2 -6.18 30.65 25.62
CA ALA A 2 -5.58 29.72 26.58
C ALA A 2 -4.29 29.13 25.99
N LYS A 3 -3.29 28.91 26.84
CA LYS A 3 -1.98 28.38 26.41
C LYS A 3 -2.06 26.86 26.32
N GLU A 4 -1.97 26.32 25.11
CA GLU A 4 -2.05 24.87 24.89
C GLU A 4 -0.72 24.17 25.21
N ARG A 5 -0.79 23.10 26.00
CA ARG A 5 0.32 22.17 26.24
C ARG A 5 -0.03 20.79 25.71
N LEU A 6 0.68 20.37 24.67
CA LEU A 6 0.57 19.02 24.12
C LEU A 6 1.25 18.01 25.04
N ILE A 7 0.53 16.96 25.41
CA ILE A 7 1.09 15.84 26.18
C ILE A 7 1.27 14.65 25.24
N SER A 8 2.52 14.21 25.09
CA SER A 8 2.84 13.02 24.31
C SER A 8 2.28 11.77 24.99
N ALA A 9 1.56 10.96 24.22
CA ALA A 9 1.11 9.66 24.69
C ALA A 9 2.29 8.67 24.77
N VAL A 10 2.30 7.84 25.80
CA VAL A 10 3.18 6.67 25.90
C VAL A 10 2.32 5.42 25.76
N ILE A 11 2.68 4.55 24.81
CA ILE A 11 2.03 3.25 24.62
C ILE A 11 2.71 2.27 25.57
N HIS A 12 1.93 1.68 26.48
CA HIS A 12 2.41 0.65 27.40
C HIS A 12 2.32 -0.75 26.76
N ASP A 13 2.95 -1.74 27.39
CA ASP A 13 3.00 -3.13 26.89
C ASP A 13 1.61 -3.78 26.72
N ASP A 14 0.59 -3.24 27.40
CA ASP A 14 -0.82 -3.64 27.30
C ASP A 14 -1.56 -2.98 26.11
N GLY A 15 -0.88 -2.12 25.34
CA GLY A 15 -1.44 -1.38 24.21
C GLY A 15 -2.29 -0.17 24.62
N SER A 16 -2.35 0.18 25.91
CA SER A 16 -3.08 1.34 26.41
C SER A 16 -2.27 2.63 26.27
N LEU A 17 -2.97 3.77 26.18
CA LEU A 17 -2.38 5.10 26.07
C LEU A 17 -2.33 5.78 27.44
N HIS A 18 -1.13 6.08 27.92
CA HIS A 18 -0.93 6.84 29.15
C HIS A 18 -0.43 8.25 28.86
N PHE A 19 -1.02 9.22 29.57
CA PHE A 19 -0.63 10.63 29.52
C PHE A 19 -0.12 11.06 30.88
N SER A 20 1.13 11.54 30.96
CA SER A 20 1.71 12.08 32.19
C SER A 20 1.66 13.60 32.16
N SER A 21 1.05 14.19 33.19
CA SER A 21 0.89 15.63 33.33
C SER A 21 1.35 16.06 34.71
N VAL A 22 2.28 17.00 34.78
CA VAL A 22 2.61 17.70 36.03
C VAL A 22 1.75 18.95 36.12
N MET A 23 1.10 19.16 37.28
CA MET A 23 0.31 20.36 37.55
C MET A 23 1.24 21.57 37.68
N SER A 24 0.96 22.63 36.90
CA SER A 24 1.58 23.94 37.06
C SER A 24 0.68 24.87 37.88
N LEU A 25 1.26 25.98 38.33
CA LEU A 25 0.48 27.11 38.86
C LEU A 25 -0.57 27.54 37.82
N ALA A 26 -1.74 28.00 38.28
CA ALA A 26 -2.85 28.36 37.42
C ALA A 26 -2.47 29.52 36.47
N ASP A 27 -2.15 29.18 35.22
CA ASP A 27 -1.68 30.10 34.18
C ASP A 27 -2.59 30.09 32.95
N GLU A 28 -3.87 29.76 33.13
CA GLU A 28 -4.86 29.56 32.04
C GLU A 28 -4.39 28.56 30.96
N SER A 29 -3.49 27.64 31.31
CA SER A 29 -3.05 26.60 30.39
C SER A 29 -4.01 25.41 30.35
N VAL A 30 -4.10 24.80 29.16
CA VAL A 30 -4.90 23.61 28.93
C VAL A 30 -3.99 22.50 28.42
N ALA A 31 -4.07 21.34 29.08
CA ALA A 31 -3.42 20.13 28.62
C ALA A 31 -4.26 19.47 27.52
N VAL A 32 -3.64 19.19 26.37
CA VAL A 32 -4.29 18.54 25.23
C VAL A 32 -3.70 17.15 25.05
N CYS A 33 -4.57 16.14 25.11
CA CYS A 33 -4.23 14.73 24.94
C CYS A 33 -4.92 14.20 23.67
N TYR A 34 -4.14 13.84 22.64
CA TYR A 34 -4.68 13.27 21.41
C TYR A 34 -4.83 11.76 21.54
N THR A 35 -6.02 11.25 21.26
CA THR A 35 -6.29 9.82 21.13
C THR A 35 -5.67 9.29 19.84
N ILE A 36 -4.95 8.17 19.93
CA ILE A 36 -4.49 7.43 18.73
C ILE A 36 -5.68 6.60 18.23
N PRO A 37 -6.06 6.69 16.95
CA PRO A 37 -7.14 5.88 16.42
C PRO A 37 -6.73 4.39 16.45
N ASP A 38 -7.57 3.56 17.07
CA ASP A 38 -7.43 2.10 17.12
C ASP A 38 -7.99 1.40 15.86
N ARG A 39 -8.67 2.16 15.00
CA ARG A 39 -9.38 1.65 13.83
C ARG A 39 -8.47 1.65 12.60
N ILE A 40 -8.32 0.47 12.02
CA ILE A 40 -7.72 0.31 10.68
C ILE A 40 -8.71 0.84 9.63
N ILE A 41 -8.29 1.84 8.85
CA ILE A 41 -9.01 2.32 7.67
C ILE A 41 -8.34 1.71 6.43
N PRO A 42 -8.94 0.68 5.79
CA PRO A 42 -8.34 0.09 4.60
C PRO A 42 -8.45 1.07 3.42
N VAL A 43 -7.31 1.48 2.88
CA VAL A 43 -7.25 2.28 1.65
C VAL A 43 -7.03 1.32 0.48
N ILE A 44 -8.06 1.15 -0.36
CA ILE A 44 -8.02 0.25 -1.52
C ILE A 44 -7.71 1.08 -2.76
N PHE A 45 -6.57 0.82 -3.39
CA PHE A 45 -6.23 1.39 -4.69
C PHE A 45 -6.62 0.42 -5.81
N VAL A 46 -7.55 0.84 -6.67
CA VAL A 46 -7.95 0.06 -7.86
C VAL A 46 -7.27 0.67 -9.09
N PRO A 47 -6.33 -0.06 -9.74
CA PRO A 47 -5.65 0.42 -10.93
C PRO A 47 -6.58 0.47 -12.14
N GLY A 48 -6.28 1.37 -13.08
CA GLY A 48 -7.06 1.55 -14.31
C GLY A 48 -6.76 0.52 -15.41
N VAL A 49 -7.17 0.88 -16.64
CA VAL A 49 -6.97 0.05 -17.84
C VAL A 49 -5.50 -0.31 -18.01
N MET A 50 -5.20 -1.61 -18.11
CA MET A 50 -3.83 -2.15 -18.24
C MET A 50 -2.85 -1.76 -17.12
N GLY A 51 -3.36 -1.27 -15.98
CA GLY A 51 -2.56 -0.81 -14.85
C GLY A 51 -2.04 -1.90 -13.91
N SER A 52 -2.38 -3.17 -14.16
CA SER A 52 -1.89 -4.31 -13.38
C SER A 52 -1.04 -5.24 -14.23
N ASN A 53 0.05 -5.73 -13.66
CA ASN A 53 0.89 -6.74 -14.28
C ASN A 53 0.14 -8.08 -14.39
N ARG A 54 0.30 -8.77 -15.52
CA ARG A 54 -0.35 -10.06 -15.80
C ARG A 54 0.69 -11.15 -16.06
N ALA A 55 0.45 -12.33 -15.51
CA ALA A 55 1.20 -13.54 -15.76
C ALA A 55 0.32 -14.54 -16.52
N THR A 56 0.94 -15.39 -17.35
CA THR A 56 0.24 -16.53 -17.95
C THR A 56 -0.02 -17.60 -16.90
N ASP A 57 -1.13 -18.32 -17.04
CA ASP A 57 -1.58 -19.35 -16.08
C ASP A 57 -0.79 -20.67 -16.13
N GLU A 58 0.34 -20.70 -16.86
CA GLU A 58 1.22 -21.87 -16.93
C GLU A 58 2.18 -21.90 -15.72
N SER A 59 2.10 -23.00 -14.97
CA SER A 59 2.73 -23.30 -13.67
C SER A 59 4.23 -22.97 -13.56
N ASP A 60 4.66 -22.64 -12.33
CA ASP A 60 6.02 -22.49 -11.74
C ASP A 60 7.09 -21.67 -12.49
N ASN A 61 6.94 -21.43 -13.79
CA ASN A 61 7.75 -20.54 -14.61
C ASN A 61 6.83 -19.56 -15.34
N SER A 62 5.89 -18.95 -14.60
CA SER A 62 4.87 -18.07 -15.13
C SER A 62 5.51 -16.96 -15.97
N GLN A 63 5.42 -17.09 -17.29
CA GLN A 63 5.94 -16.09 -18.19
C GLN A 63 5.09 -14.84 -18.06
N SER A 64 5.74 -13.68 -18.10
CA SER A 64 5.05 -12.41 -18.03
C SER A 64 4.22 -12.17 -19.28
N ALA A 65 2.89 -12.24 -19.15
CA ALA A 65 1.98 -11.84 -20.21
C ALA A 65 2.00 -10.32 -20.43
N TRP A 66 2.06 -9.56 -19.34
CA TRP A 66 2.08 -8.10 -19.36
C TRP A 66 2.87 -7.58 -18.15
N LEU A 67 4.08 -7.04 -18.38
CA LEU A 67 4.88 -6.41 -17.33
C LEU A 67 5.24 -4.98 -17.72
N LEU A 68 4.74 -4.03 -16.93
CA LEU A 68 4.99 -2.59 -17.05
C LEU A 68 5.81 -2.08 -15.86
N ASN A 69 6.89 -2.78 -15.50
CA ASN A 69 7.76 -2.36 -14.38
C ASN A 69 9.01 -1.59 -14.82
N SER A 70 9.34 -1.58 -16.12
CA SER A 70 10.42 -0.76 -16.69
C SER A 70 10.30 -0.67 -18.21
N THR A 71 10.94 0.36 -18.80
CA THR A 71 10.97 0.58 -20.26
C THR A 71 11.46 -0.63 -21.03
N ASN A 72 12.47 -1.34 -20.51
CA ASN A 72 13.06 -2.50 -21.17
C ASN A 72 12.10 -3.71 -21.22
N ARG A 73 11.16 -3.82 -20.27
CA ARG A 73 10.18 -4.92 -20.25
C ARG A 73 9.00 -4.71 -21.20
N ILE A 74 8.81 -3.50 -21.71
CA ILE A 74 7.79 -3.17 -22.71
C ILE A 74 8.27 -3.52 -24.12
N GLN A 75 9.59 -3.47 -24.36
CA GLN A 75 10.18 -3.63 -25.68
C GLN A 75 9.76 -4.92 -26.42
N PRO A 76 9.65 -6.10 -25.78
CA PRO A 76 9.14 -7.30 -26.45
C PRO A 76 7.70 -7.15 -26.95
N TRP A 77 6.89 -6.28 -26.34
CA TRP A 77 5.53 -6.06 -26.83
C TRP A 77 5.47 -5.23 -28.11
N MET A 78 6.45 -4.37 -28.38
CA MET A 78 6.50 -3.58 -29.60
C MET A 78 6.69 -4.47 -30.84
N THR A 79 7.44 -5.57 -30.71
CA THR A 79 7.80 -6.45 -31.83
C THR A 79 6.90 -7.67 -31.99
N LYS A 80 6.12 -8.07 -30.98
CA LYS A 80 5.21 -9.21 -31.08
C LYS A 80 4.02 -8.95 -32.02
N GLY A 81 3.67 -9.93 -32.84
CA GLY A 81 2.56 -9.85 -33.80
C GLY A 81 1.16 -9.88 -33.17
N ALA A 82 0.15 -9.56 -33.98
CA ALA A 82 -1.26 -9.49 -33.54
C ALA A 82 -1.78 -10.83 -32.97
N LEU A 83 -1.48 -11.95 -33.62
CA LEU A 83 -1.91 -13.29 -33.18
C LEU A 83 -1.32 -13.64 -31.81
N THR A 84 -0.02 -13.38 -31.61
CA THR A 84 0.67 -13.62 -30.35
C THR A 84 0.10 -12.73 -29.23
N ARG A 85 -0.16 -11.45 -29.50
CA ARG A 85 -0.80 -10.53 -28.53
C ARG A 85 -2.17 -11.06 -28.09
N ARG A 86 -3.00 -11.49 -29.04
CA ARG A 86 -4.34 -12.04 -28.75
C ARG A 86 -4.28 -13.29 -27.88
N ASN A 87 -3.37 -14.22 -28.18
CA ASN A 87 -3.27 -15.48 -27.44
C ASN A 87 -2.66 -15.30 -26.05
N THR A 88 -1.66 -14.41 -25.89
CA THR A 88 -0.99 -14.17 -24.61
C THR A 88 -1.82 -13.31 -23.65
N LEU A 89 -2.64 -12.38 -24.16
CA LEU A 89 -3.48 -11.50 -23.34
C LEU A 89 -4.93 -12.00 -23.19
N ASP A 90 -5.14 -13.29 -23.43
CA ASP A 90 -6.44 -13.93 -23.24
C ASP A 90 -6.84 -13.85 -21.75
N PRO A 91 -8.00 -13.26 -21.40
CA PRO A 91 -8.43 -13.14 -20.01
C PRO A 91 -8.68 -14.49 -19.34
N THR A 92 -8.94 -15.55 -20.12
CA THR A 92 -9.12 -16.91 -19.58
C THR A 92 -7.82 -17.60 -19.23
N LYS A 93 -6.68 -17.08 -19.71
CA LYS A 93 -5.34 -17.66 -19.54
C LYS A 93 -4.36 -16.75 -18.82
N THR A 94 -4.83 -15.61 -18.32
CA THR A 94 -4.01 -14.62 -17.62
C THR A 94 -4.54 -14.34 -16.22
N LYS A 95 -3.61 -14.21 -15.28
CA LYS A 95 -3.87 -13.85 -13.88
C LYS A 95 -3.04 -12.64 -13.49
N ILE A 96 -3.41 -11.98 -12.40
CA ILE A 96 -2.58 -10.91 -11.83
C ILE A 96 -1.25 -11.51 -11.38
N ALA A 97 -0.15 -10.92 -11.84
CA ALA A 97 1.19 -11.38 -11.46
C ALA A 97 1.42 -11.10 -9.97
N GLN A 98 1.67 -12.16 -9.20
CA GLN A 98 2.07 -12.08 -7.79
C GLN A 98 3.61 -11.98 -7.69
N ASN A 99 4.12 -11.42 -6.59
CA ASN A 99 5.56 -11.31 -6.31
C ASN A 99 6.38 -10.49 -7.32
N VAL A 100 5.75 -9.51 -7.98
CA VAL A 100 6.46 -8.51 -8.79
C VAL A 100 6.80 -7.31 -7.90
N LYS A 101 8.04 -6.81 -7.95
CA LYS A 101 8.46 -5.59 -7.24
C LYS A 101 7.50 -4.43 -7.55
N GLY A 102 6.98 -3.78 -6.52
CA GLY A 102 5.94 -2.74 -6.66
C GLY A 102 4.50 -3.27 -6.78
N SER A 103 4.27 -4.57 -6.57
CA SER A 103 2.93 -5.08 -6.30
C SER A 103 2.48 -4.59 -4.91
N PHE A 104 1.24 -4.08 -4.83
CA PHE A 104 0.67 -3.41 -3.65
C PHE A 104 0.62 -4.27 -2.38
N LEU A 105 1.02 -5.55 -2.44
CA LEU A 105 1.14 -6.42 -1.28
C LEU A 105 2.47 -6.22 -0.52
N GLU A 106 3.40 -5.40 -1.02
CA GLU A 106 4.55 -4.92 -0.24
C GLU A 106 4.12 -3.78 0.71
N TYR A 107 3.13 -4.00 1.57
CA TYR A 107 2.99 -3.17 2.77
C TYR A 107 3.99 -3.68 3.79
N LYS A 108 5.08 -2.93 3.99
CA LYS A 108 5.95 -3.11 5.15
C LYS A 108 5.11 -2.79 6.40
N ALA A 109 4.88 -3.82 7.21
CA ALA A 109 4.50 -3.68 8.60
C ALA A 109 5.61 -2.96 9.39
#